data_AF-A0A327GV90-F1
#
_entry.id   AF-A0A327GV90-F1
#
_cell.length_a   1.000
_cell.length_b   1.000
_cell.length_c   1.000
_cell.angle_alpha   90.00
_cell.angle_beta   90.00
_cell.angle_gamma   90.00
#
_symmetry.space_group_name_H-M   'P 1'
#
loop_
_entity.id
_entity.type
_entity.pdbx_description
1 polymer ?
#
loop_
_entity_poly.entity_id
_entity_poly.type
_entity_poly.pdbx_seq_one_letter_code
_entity_poly.pdbx_strand_id
1 'polypeptide(L)'
;MNREEAISQLRIQEYLDDVSEMDITHSHSQWYNVDVAALLNGTRIVGHELDKQTGSSLIFLRKSAILCCPDTGRIHHYPKNLIHCFVDDNRSSPDPEGILMRAELFSISPNQEQLCWECCCRSELEVPDIQSKVSSWLSWLNS
;
A
#
# COMPACT_ATOMS: atom_id res chain seq x y z
N MET A 1 27.09 11.77 3.85
CA MET A 1 25.85 10.97 3.67
C MET A 1 26.02 9.65 4.38
N ASN A 2 25.15 9.37 5.34
CA ASN A 2 25.10 8.07 6.01
C ASN A 2 24.58 7.01 5.02
N ARG A 3 25.10 5.78 5.04
CA ARG A 3 24.66 4.68 4.15
C ARG A 3 23.15 4.45 4.24
N GLU A 4 22.59 4.61 5.44
CA GLU A 4 21.14 4.47 5.67
C GLU A 4 20.33 5.59 5.01
N GLU A 5 20.84 6.81 4.97
CA GLU A 5 20.17 7.93 4.30
C GLU A 5 20.16 7.72 2.79
N ALA A 6 21.27 7.23 2.22
CA ALA A 6 21.34 6.91 0.80
C ALA A 6 20.34 5.82 0.39
N ILE A 7 20.21 4.76 1.19
CA ILE A 7 19.21 3.69 0.96
C ILE A 7 17.79 4.27 1.06
N SER A 8 17.54 5.12 2.05
CA SER A 8 16.23 5.76 2.23
C SER A 8 15.83 6.62 1.02
N GLN A 9 16.78 7.41 0.50
CA GLN A 9 16.55 8.24 -0.69
C GLN A 9 16.32 7.40 -1.95
N LEU A 10 17.05 6.29 -2.10
CA LEU A 10 16.82 5.35 -3.20
C LEU A 10 15.41 4.76 -3.17
N ARG A 11 14.90 4.37 -2.00
CA ARG A 11 13.52 3.85 -1.87
C ARG A 11 12.46 4.90 -2.21
N ILE A 12 12.69 6.16 -1.86
CA ILE A 12 11.78 7.25 -2.24
C ILE A 12 11.80 7.44 -3.76
N GLN A 13 12.98 7.38 -4.39
CA GLN A 13 13.08 7.48 -5.84
C GLN A 13 12.40 6.31 -6.55
N GLU A 14 12.66 5.07 -6.11
CA GLU A 14 11.98 3.87 -6.63
C GLU A 14 10.46 4.01 -6.55
N TYR A 15 9.94 4.50 -5.42
CA TYR A 15 8.50 4.75 -5.25
C TYR A 15 7.97 5.80 -6.24
N LEU A 16 8.65 6.93 -6.40
CA LEU A 16 8.21 8.00 -7.32
C LEU A 16 8.32 7.56 -8.79
N ASP A 17 9.32 6.75 -9.13
CA ASP A 17 9.47 6.18 -10.46
C ASP A 17 8.30 5.23 -10.76
N ASP A 18 7.96 4.31 -9.84
CA ASP A 18 6.82 3.39 -10.01
C ASP A 18 5.48 4.15 -10.11
N VAL A 19 5.31 5.23 -9.34
CA VAL A 19 4.14 6.11 -9.43
C VAL A 19 4.05 6.78 -10.80
N SER A 20 5.18 7.17 -11.39
CA SER A 20 5.23 7.80 -12.70
C SER A 20 4.83 6.87 -13.85
N GLU A 21 4.95 5.55 -13.63
CA GLU A 21 4.51 4.51 -14.57
C GLU A 21 3.00 4.23 -14.48
N MET A 22 2.29 4.77 -13.49
CA MET A 22 0.84 4.62 -13.41
C MET A 22 0.12 5.49 -14.45
N ASP A 23 -0.97 4.97 -15.02
CA ASP A 23 -1.84 5.72 -15.92
C ASP A 23 -2.77 6.66 -15.11
N ILE A 24 -2.18 7.70 -14.52
CA ILE A 24 -2.88 8.71 -13.70
C ILE A 24 -2.90 10.07 -14.38
N THR A 25 -3.85 10.92 -13.96
CA THR A 25 -3.95 12.29 -14.49
C THR A 25 -2.70 13.11 -14.17
N HIS A 26 -2.41 14.12 -15.00
CA HIS A 26 -1.28 15.01 -14.76
C HIS A 26 -1.34 15.71 -13.39
N SER A 27 -2.54 16.08 -12.92
CA SER A 27 -2.73 16.65 -11.59
C SER A 27 -2.39 15.68 -10.47
N HIS A 28 -2.76 14.40 -10.60
CA HIS A 28 -2.40 13.38 -9.61
C HIS A 28 -0.90 13.09 -9.61
N SER A 29 -0.29 13.03 -10.79
CA SER A 29 1.16 12.88 -10.94
C SER A 29 1.91 14.06 -10.31
N GLN A 30 1.45 15.29 -10.52
CA GLN A 30 2.02 16.48 -9.88
C GLN A 30 1.89 16.43 -8.35
N TRP A 31 0.71 16.04 -7.84
CA TRP A 31 0.46 15.90 -6.41
C TRP A 31 1.42 14.89 -5.75
N TYR A 32 1.69 13.76 -6.41
CA TYR A 32 2.70 12.81 -5.93
C TYR A 32 4.12 13.39 -5.92
N ASN A 33 4.53 14.00 -7.04
CA ASN A 33 5.89 14.49 -7.23
C ASN A 33 6.23 15.75 -6.41
N VAL A 34 5.21 16.49 -5.96
CA VAL A 34 5.38 17.72 -5.18
C VAL A 34 4.98 17.50 -3.73
N ASP A 35 3.70 17.22 -3.48
CA ASP A 35 3.14 17.21 -2.13
C ASP A 35 3.54 15.93 -1.36
N VAL A 36 3.35 14.75 -1.97
CA VAL A 36 3.70 13.47 -1.33
C VAL A 36 5.22 13.36 -1.16
N ALA A 37 6.00 13.71 -2.18
CA ALA A 37 7.46 13.71 -2.12
C ALA A 37 8.01 14.61 -0.99
N ALA A 38 7.42 15.80 -0.79
CA ALA A 38 7.82 16.70 0.30
C ALA A 38 7.55 16.09 1.68
N LEU A 39 6.44 15.37 1.85
CA LEU A 39 6.10 14.69 3.11
C LEU A 39 6.95 13.45 3.38
N LEU A 40 7.41 12.77 2.34
CA LEU A 40 8.31 11.64 2.44
C LEU A 40 9.76 12.03 2.72
N ASN A 41 10.12 13.30 2.53
CA ASN A 41 11.46 13.77 2.81
C ASN A 41 11.86 13.55 4.27
N GLY A 42 12.96 12.83 4.50
CA GLY A 42 13.41 12.45 5.84
C GLY A 42 12.69 11.25 6.45
N THR A 43 11.71 10.66 5.76
CA THR A 43 11.09 9.38 6.16
C THR A 43 11.90 8.19 5.63
N ARG A 44 11.76 7.04 6.30
CA ARG A 44 12.42 5.79 5.91
C ARG A 44 11.38 4.80 5.41
N ILE A 45 11.21 4.75 4.08
CA ILE A 45 10.35 3.80 3.39
C ILE A 45 10.98 2.40 3.49
N VAL A 46 10.17 1.44 3.91
CA VAL A 46 10.50 0.01 3.95
C VAL A 46 10.05 -0.67 2.66
N GLY A 47 8.92 -0.24 2.12
CA GLY A 47 8.39 -0.65 0.82
C GLY A 47 7.13 0.16 0.49
N HIS A 48 6.55 -0.09 -0.67
CA HIS A 48 5.32 0.55 -1.13
C HIS A 48 4.51 -0.40 -2.00
N GLU A 49 3.22 -0.11 -2.12
CA GLU A 49 2.32 -0.73 -3.07
C GLU A 49 1.49 0.33 -3.78
N LEU A 50 1.12 0.01 -5.03
CA LEU A 50 0.35 0.88 -5.90
C LEU A 50 -0.93 0.17 -6.33
N ASP A 51 -2.04 0.91 -6.31
CA ASP A 51 -3.27 0.52 -6.96
C ASP A 51 -3.37 1.26 -8.28
N LYS A 52 -3.11 0.52 -9.38
CA LYS A 52 -3.14 1.08 -10.73
C LYS A 52 -4.55 1.48 -11.19
N GLN A 53 -5.61 1.01 -10.54
CA GLN A 53 -6.99 1.34 -10.92
C GLN A 53 -7.41 2.68 -10.32
N THR A 54 -7.09 2.93 -9.05
CA THR A 54 -7.45 4.18 -8.36
C THR A 54 -6.33 5.22 -8.38
N GLY A 55 -5.11 4.82 -8.73
CA GLY A 55 -3.90 5.62 -8.58
C GLY A 55 -3.47 5.80 -7.11
N SER A 56 -4.13 5.14 -6.15
CA SER A 56 -3.77 5.20 -4.74
C SER A 56 -2.48 4.45 -4.47
N SER A 57 -1.79 4.81 -3.39
CA SER A 57 -0.58 4.12 -2.97
C SER A 57 -0.54 3.92 -1.46
N LEU A 58 0.05 2.82 -1.04
CA LEU A 58 0.29 2.49 0.35
C LEU A 58 1.79 2.38 0.60
N ILE A 59 2.32 3.29 1.41
CA ILE A 59 3.75 3.37 1.74
C ILE A 59 3.97 2.79 3.12
N PHE A 60 4.84 1.80 3.23
CA PHE A 60 5.18 1.13 4.48
C PHE A 60 6.40 1.79 5.12
N LEU A 61 6.22 2.29 6.34
CA LEU A 61 7.29 2.78 7.21
C LEU A 61 7.57 1.75 8.30
N ARG A 62 8.64 1.94 9.08
CA ARG A 62 9.01 1.00 10.15
C ARG A 62 7.92 0.79 11.21
N LYS A 63 7.13 1.83 11.52
CA LYS A 63 6.14 1.85 12.62
C LYS A 63 4.74 2.24 12.19
N SER A 64 4.51 2.44 10.90
CA SER A 64 3.24 2.93 10.36
C SER A 64 3.16 2.72 8.85
N ALA A 65 1.98 2.90 8.30
CA ALA A 65 1.76 3.01 6.86
C ALA A 65 1.16 4.39 6.52
N ILE A 66 1.41 4.87 5.31
CA ILE A 66 0.80 6.08 4.76
C ILE A 66 0.01 5.69 3.51
N LEU A 67 -1.30 5.96 3.52
CA LEU A 67 -2.17 5.81 2.37
C LEU A 67 -2.32 7.17 1.67
N CYS A 68 -1.95 7.23 0.40
CA CYS A 68 -2.14 8.40 -0.46
C CYS A 68 -3.30 8.13 -1.42
N CYS A 69 -4.34 8.96 -1.34
CA CYS A 69 -5.55 8.85 -2.17
C CYS A 69 -5.65 10.08 -3.09
N PRO A 70 -5.15 10.01 -4.34
CA PRO A 70 -5.06 11.17 -5.22
C PRO A 70 -6.43 11.76 -5.56
N ASP A 71 -7.45 10.92 -5.76
CA ASP A 71 -8.83 11.35 -6.06
C ASP A 71 -9.43 12.30 -5.02
N THR A 72 -9.03 12.14 -3.76
CA THR A 72 -9.49 12.98 -2.65
C THR A 72 -8.45 14.00 -2.20
N GLY A 73 -7.22 13.91 -2.72
CA GLY A 73 -6.06 14.67 -2.28
C GLY A 73 -5.64 14.38 -0.82
N ARG A 74 -6.07 13.26 -0.24
CA ARG A 74 -5.83 12.95 1.18
C ARG A 74 -4.63 12.03 1.37
N ILE A 75 -3.96 12.22 2.50
CA ILE A 75 -2.81 11.45 2.95
C ILE A 75 -3.10 11.00 4.38
N HIS A 76 -3.35 9.71 4.57
CA HIS A 76 -3.72 9.13 5.84
C HIS A 76 -2.55 8.35 6.44
N HIS A 77 -2.24 8.59 7.71
CA HIS A 77 -1.18 7.87 8.41
C HIS A 77 -1.77 6.90 9.44
N TYR A 78 -1.43 5.62 9.32
CA TYR A 78 -1.93 4.54 10.17
C TYR A 78 -0.80 3.94 11.01
N PRO A 79 -0.85 4.02 12.35
CA PRO A 79 0.10 3.33 13.21
C PRO A 79 0.06 1.81 13.01
N LYS A 80 1.23 1.17 12.88
CA LYS A 80 1.37 -0.26 12.60
C LYS A 80 0.64 -1.15 13.60
N ASN A 81 0.61 -0.75 14.87
CA ASN A 81 -0.07 -1.48 15.95
C ASN A 81 -1.61 -1.38 15.90
N LEU A 82 -2.18 -0.61 14.99
CA LEU A 82 -3.62 -0.51 14.75
C LEU A 82 -4.05 -1.13 13.42
N ILE A 83 -3.09 -1.62 12.63
CA ILE A 83 -3.37 -2.26 11.34
C ILE A 83 -3.55 -3.76 11.55
N HIS A 84 -4.67 -4.25 11.05
CA HIS A 84 -5.05 -5.65 11.01
C HIS A 84 -4.82 -6.21 9.61
N CYS A 85 -4.48 -7.48 9.51
CA CYS A 85 -4.39 -8.21 8.25
C CYS A 85 -5.42 -9.33 8.25
N PHE A 86 -6.31 -9.33 7.26
CA PHE A 86 -7.32 -10.36 7.04
C PHE A 86 -6.97 -11.15 5.79
N VAL A 87 -7.25 -12.46 5.82
CA VAL A 87 -7.02 -13.37 4.69
C VAL A 87 -8.18 -14.34 4.63
N ASP A 88 -8.95 -14.27 3.55
CA ASP A 88 -10.05 -15.17 3.26
C ASP A 88 -9.63 -16.15 2.15
N ASP A 89 -9.69 -17.44 2.44
CA ASP A 89 -9.46 -18.53 1.48
C ASP A 89 -10.77 -19.24 1.17
N ASN A 90 -11.38 -18.84 0.06
CA ASN A 90 -12.71 -19.27 -0.36
C ASN A 90 -12.67 -20.48 -1.30
N ARG A 91 -11.51 -21.11 -1.52
CA ARG A 91 -11.39 -22.28 -2.41
C ARG A 91 -12.18 -23.49 -1.91
N SER A 92 -12.41 -23.57 -0.60
CA SER A 92 -13.21 -24.63 0.03
C SER A 92 -14.69 -24.28 0.19
N SER A 93 -15.03 -22.99 0.18
CA SER A 93 -16.38 -22.46 0.35
C SER A 93 -16.59 -21.33 -0.64
N PRO A 94 -17.26 -21.58 -1.78
CA PRO A 94 -17.34 -20.62 -2.87
C PRO A 94 -17.92 -19.28 -2.41
N ASP A 95 -17.16 -18.22 -2.66
CA ASP A 95 -17.65 -16.85 -2.52
C ASP A 95 -18.67 -16.53 -3.62
N PRO A 96 -19.79 -15.82 -3.33
CA PRO A 96 -20.81 -15.50 -4.32
C PRO A 96 -20.29 -14.72 -5.52
N GLU A 97 -19.23 -13.93 -5.34
CA GLU A 97 -18.59 -13.15 -6.40
C GLU A 97 -17.53 -13.96 -7.15
N GLY A 98 -17.29 -15.22 -6.78
CA GLY A 98 -16.26 -16.08 -7.39
C GLY A 98 -14.83 -15.70 -7.01
N ILE A 99 -14.65 -14.96 -5.90
CA ILE A 99 -13.34 -14.65 -5.35
C ILE A 99 -12.77 -15.91 -4.69
N LEU A 100 -11.59 -16.36 -5.13
CA LEU A 100 -10.92 -17.55 -4.59
C LEU A 100 -10.10 -17.23 -3.34
N MET A 101 -9.40 -16.09 -3.35
CA MET A 101 -8.63 -15.61 -2.22
C MET A 101 -8.72 -14.10 -2.15
N ARG A 102 -8.88 -13.57 -0.94
CA ARG A 102 -8.87 -12.13 -0.65
C ARG A 102 -7.95 -11.88 0.54
N ALA A 103 -7.20 -10.79 0.47
CA ALA A 103 -6.42 -10.30 1.58
C ALA A 103 -6.60 -8.80 1.73
N GLU A 104 -6.67 -8.34 2.98
CA GLU A 104 -6.95 -6.95 3.30
C GLU A 104 -6.05 -6.48 4.45
N LEU A 105 -5.46 -5.29 4.30
CA LEU A 105 -4.97 -4.49 5.42
C LEU A 105 -6.05 -3.50 5.83
N PHE A 106 -6.43 -3.55 7.11
CA PHE A 106 -7.53 -2.78 7.66
C PHE A 106 -7.11 -1.99 8.90
N SER A 107 -7.55 -0.75 9.01
CA SER A 107 -7.42 0.08 10.21
C SER A 107 -8.52 1.12 10.23
N ILE A 108 -8.96 1.53 11.43
CA ILE A 108 -9.91 2.63 11.59
C ILE A 108 -9.26 3.77 12.39
N SER A 109 -9.47 5.00 11.95
CA SER A 109 -9.06 6.21 12.67
C SER A 109 -10.30 6.99 13.17
N PRO A 110 -10.12 7.90 14.15
CA PRO A 110 -11.16 8.85 14.52
C PRO A 110 -11.58 9.70 13.30
N ASN A 111 -12.87 10.06 13.19
CA ASN A 111 -13.49 10.75 12.05
C ASN A 111 -13.78 9.88 10.80
N GLN A 112 -14.00 8.58 10.97
CA GLN A 112 -14.43 7.65 9.90
C GLN A 112 -13.39 7.44 8.78
N GLU A 113 -12.12 7.79 8.99
CA GLU A 113 -11.10 7.41 8.01
C GLU A 113 -10.72 5.95 8.24
N GLN A 114 -10.64 5.19 7.15
CA GLN A 114 -10.37 3.77 7.18
C GLN A 114 -9.26 3.46 6.20
N LEU A 115 -8.30 2.64 6.64
CA LEU A 115 -7.45 1.89 5.74
C LEU A 115 -8.26 0.67 5.31
N CYS A 116 -8.49 0.55 4.00
CA CYS A 116 -9.07 -0.61 3.36
C CYS A 116 -8.20 -0.89 2.12
N TRP A 117 -7.11 -1.61 2.32
CA TRP A 117 -6.17 -1.95 1.24
C TRP A 117 -6.30 -3.43 0.92
N GLU A 118 -7.04 -3.72 -0.15
CA GLU A 118 -7.43 -5.08 -0.52
C GLU A 118 -6.71 -5.54 -1.80
N CYS A 119 -6.39 -6.84 -1.84
CA CYS A 119 -6.17 -7.54 -3.09
C CYS A 119 -6.93 -8.87 -3.09
N CYS A 120 -7.48 -9.24 -4.25
CA CYS A 120 -8.20 -10.49 -4.41
C CYS A 120 -7.88 -11.12 -5.77
N CYS A 121 -8.15 -12.41 -5.90
CA CYS A 121 -8.02 -13.12 -7.16
C CYS A 121 -9.22 -14.03 -7.43
N ARG A 122 -9.45 -14.30 -8.72
CA ARG A 122 -10.51 -15.20 -9.22
C ARG A 122 -9.94 -16.40 -9.96
N SER A 123 -8.62 -16.45 -10.17
CA SER A 123 -7.91 -17.56 -10.78
C SER A 123 -6.96 -18.22 -9.79
N GLU A 124 -6.94 -19.56 -9.76
CA GLU A 124 -5.97 -20.34 -8.95
C GLU A 124 -4.51 -20.00 -9.31
N LEU A 125 -4.27 -19.55 -10.56
CA LEU A 125 -2.94 -19.16 -11.02
C LEU A 125 -2.42 -17.89 -10.34
N GLU A 126 -3.31 -17.03 -9.84
CA GLU A 126 -2.99 -15.76 -9.19
C GLU A 126 -2.87 -15.90 -7.66
N VAL A 127 -3.31 -17.03 -7.09
CA VAL A 127 -3.23 -17.31 -5.65
C VAL A 127 -1.82 -17.12 -5.08
N PRO A 128 -0.74 -17.61 -5.74
CA PRO A 128 0.63 -17.38 -5.25
C PRO A 128 1.01 -15.91 -5.12
N ASP A 129 0.49 -15.03 -5.99
CA ASP A 129 0.78 -13.59 -5.94
C ASP A 129 0.14 -12.95 -4.71
N ILE A 130 -1.11 -13.30 -4.40
CA ILE A 130 -1.80 -12.86 -3.18
C ILE A 130 -1.07 -13.37 -1.95
N GLN A 131 -0.65 -14.64 -1.93
CA GLN A 131 0.12 -15.22 -0.83
C GLN A 131 1.46 -14.51 -0.61
N SER A 132 2.15 -14.13 -1.69
CA SER A 132 3.41 -13.39 -1.63
C SER A 132 3.24 -12.00 -1.01
N LYS A 133 2.17 -11.27 -1.41
CA LYS A 133 1.81 -9.98 -0.79
C LYS A 133 1.49 -10.12 0.68
N VAL A 134 0.62 -11.07 1.04
CA VAL A 134 0.25 -11.35 2.43
C VAL A 134 1.47 -11.70 3.28
N SER A 135 2.37 -12.55 2.76
CA SER A 135 3.62 -12.90 3.45
C SER A 135 4.46 -11.66 3.74
N SER A 136 4.55 -10.73 2.77
CA SER A 136 5.27 -9.46 2.92
C SER A 136 4.61 -8.56 3.95
N TRP A 137 3.28 -8.46 3.95
CA TRP A 137 2.51 -7.70 4.95
C TRP A 137 2.68 -8.27 6.36
N LEU A 138 2.56 -9.58 6.53
CA LEU A 138 2.73 -10.24 7.82
C LEU A 138 4.16 -10.09 8.33
N SER A 139 5.16 -10.25 7.46
CA SER A 139 6.56 -9.99 7.80
C SER A 139 6.77 -8.56 8.26
N TRP A 140 6.20 -7.59 7.53
CA TRP A 140 6.24 -6.19 7.92
C TRP A 140 5.55 -5.99 9.27
N LEU A 141 4.30 -6.41 9.46
CA LEU A 141 3.52 -6.26 10.71
C LEU A 141 4.22 -6.85 11.95
N ASN A 142 5.02 -7.91 11.79
CA ASN A 142 5.70 -8.60 12.89
C ASN A 142 7.17 -8.21 13.10
N SER A 143 7.70 -7.24 12.34
CA SER A 143 9.08 -6.72 12.48
C SER A 143 9.30 -5.65 13.54
#